data_AF-A0A945Z1L5-F1
#
_entry.id   AF-A0A945Z1L5-F1
#
_cell.length_a   1.000
_cell.length_b   1.000
_cell.length_c   1.000
_cell.angle_alpha   90.00
_cell.angle_beta   90.00
_cell.angle_gamma   90.00
#
_symmetry.space_group_name_H-M   'P 1'
#
loop_
_entity.id
_entity.type
_entity.pdbx_description
1 polymer ?
#
loop_
_entity_poly.entity_id
_entity_poly.type
_entity_poly.pdbx_seq_one_letter_code
_entity_poly.pdbx_strand_id
1 'polypeptide(L)'
;MFKNSLLVVLVLLVFASQAFAVENRTKQVLETADFGVDQVLNDVYALVDSENVNLFDQRNEDMDRELIALFDVSILRSKLEQFYTMLYHISSFATIAKDEFTIDRDLTIKLLISSRVFTDRDFPQNISNVYLSRKNREKPSYKVSFSSERVELGLNYGDGYGIAKVGMNQEAQALVFYGAFSFKLRKKGENVEAYDFDGVDLYGNFGSRGFINVDINYVAVKSVEFHKASEMALVKAKVSRREFEINNHTWLLGLVTRFVTDKSLQPLDW
;
A
#
# COMPACT_ATOMS: atom_id res chain seq x y z
N MET A 1 -22.15 -17.09 46.66
CA MET A 1 -21.56 -17.89 45.56
C MET A 1 -21.08 -17.08 44.36
N PHE A 2 -20.97 -15.74 44.41
CA PHE A 2 -20.58 -14.92 43.23
C PHE A 2 -19.16 -14.35 43.24
N LYS A 3 -18.33 -14.64 44.26
CA LYS A 3 -16.95 -14.11 44.33
C LYS A 3 -15.87 -15.00 43.72
N ASN A 4 -16.13 -16.30 43.49
CA ASN A 4 -15.13 -17.22 42.95
C ASN A 4 -15.18 -17.40 41.42
N SER A 5 -16.22 -16.91 40.74
CA SER A 5 -16.34 -17.04 39.27
C SER A 5 -15.52 -15.97 38.51
N LEU A 6 -15.41 -14.77 39.08
CA LEU A 6 -14.68 -13.67 38.44
C LEU A 6 -13.16 -13.92 38.36
N LEU A 7 -12.61 -14.67 39.32
CA LEU A 7 -11.17 -14.93 39.42
C LEU A 7 -10.69 -16.01 38.43
N VAL A 8 -11.57 -16.94 38.05
CA VAL A 8 -11.26 -18.00 37.07
C VAL A 8 -11.26 -17.45 35.63
N VAL A 9 -12.13 -16.50 35.32
CA VAL A 9 -12.18 -15.83 34.00
C VAL A 9 -10.96 -14.95 33.78
N LEU A 10 -10.48 -14.25 34.83
CA LEU A 10 -9.30 -13.39 34.71
C LEU A 10 -8.00 -14.20 34.48
N VAL A 11 -7.88 -15.39 35.08
CA VAL A 11 -6.71 -16.26 34.89
C VAL A 11 -6.70 -16.88 33.49
N LEU A 12 -7.87 -17.25 32.93
CA LEU A 12 -7.97 -17.75 31.54
C LEU A 12 -7.64 -16.69 30.49
N LEU A 13 -7.98 -15.43 30.72
CA LEU A 13 -7.61 -14.31 29.82
C LEU A 13 -6.09 -14.04 29.82
N VAL A 14 -5.41 -14.24 30.95
CA VAL A 14 -3.95 -14.08 31.05
C VAL A 14 -3.19 -15.22 30.35
N PHE A 15 -3.72 -16.45 30.32
CA PHE A 15 -3.11 -17.54 29.56
C PHE A 15 -3.40 -17.48 28.05
N ALA A 16 -4.60 -17.03 27.64
CA ALA A 16 -4.90 -16.86 26.21
C ALA A 16 -4.04 -15.77 25.56
N SER A 17 -3.81 -14.65 26.25
CA SER A 17 -2.96 -13.55 25.75
C SER A 17 -1.49 -13.94 25.57
N GLN A 18 -0.96 -14.86 26.39
CA GLN A 18 0.38 -15.40 26.17
C GLN A 18 0.44 -16.40 25.01
N ALA A 19 -0.61 -17.20 24.79
CA ALA A 19 -0.64 -18.12 23.64
C ALA A 19 -0.69 -17.37 22.29
N PHE A 20 -1.50 -16.32 22.17
CA PHE A 20 -1.55 -15.48 20.96
C PHE A 20 -0.27 -14.64 20.73
N ALA A 21 0.37 -14.17 21.80
CA ALA A 21 1.64 -13.44 21.69
C ALA A 21 2.84 -14.35 21.38
N VAL A 22 2.83 -15.60 21.87
CA VAL A 22 3.87 -16.58 21.60
C VAL A 22 3.75 -17.12 20.18
N GLU A 23 2.55 -17.38 19.67
CA GLU A 23 2.33 -17.88 18.30
C GLU A 23 2.73 -16.84 17.23
N ASN A 24 2.49 -15.55 17.49
CA ASN A 24 3.01 -14.47 16.63
C ASN A 24 4.54 -14.34 16.71
N ARG A 25 5.15 -14.55 17.89
CA ARG A 25 6.63 -14.58 18.03
C ARG A 25 7.25 -15.79 17.34
N THR A 26 6.67 -16.99 17.44
CA THR A 26 7.24 -18.18 16.80
C THR A 26 7.07 -18.16 15.27
N LYS A 27 6.03 -17.51 14.73
CA LYS A 27 5.93 -17.28 13.28
C LYS A 27 6.86 -16.18 12.76
N GLN A 28 7.09 -15.10 13.52
CA GLN A 28 8.10 -14.09 13.15
C GLN A 28 9.54 -14.64 13.16
N VAL A 29 9.82 -15.67 13.96
CA VAL A 29 11.16 -16.27 14.09
C VAL A 29 11.50 -17.22 12.93
N LEU A 30 10.55 -17.56 12.05
CA LEU A 30 10.74 -18.56 10.99
C LEU A 30 10.71 -18.00 9.55
N GLU A 31 11.28 -16.82 9.31
CA GLU A 31 11.74 -16.40 7.97
C GLU A 31 12.93 -15.42 8.07
N THR A 32 13.95 -15.77 8.86
CA THR A 32 15.27 -15.11 8.81
C THR A 32 16.10 -15.61 7.62
N ALA A 33 15.54 -15.53 6.41
CA ALA A 33 16.41 -15.18 5.30
C ALA A 33 16.78 -13.72 5.55
N ASP A 34 18.04 -13.41 5.83
CA ASP A 34 18.50 -12.07 6.20
C ASP A 34 17.95 -11.02 5.22
N PHE A 35 17.03 -10.19 5.69
CA PHE A 35 16.63 -9.00 4.97
C PHE A 35 17.81 -8.02 5.06
N GLY A 36 18.56 -7.89 3.97
CA GLY A 36 19.69 -6.99 3.88
C GLY A 36 19.28 -5.66 3.27
N VAL A 37 19.21 -4.60 4.08
CA VAL A 37 19.01 -3.22 3.59
C VAL A 37 20.04 -2.86 2.52
N ASP A 38 21.27 -3.36 2.67
CA ASP A 38 22.34 -3.19 1.67
C ASP A 38 21.97 -3.76 0.30
N GLN A 39 21.24 -4.88 0.25
CA GLN A 39 20.77 -5.46 -1.00
C GLN A 39 19.73 -4.54 -1.66
N VAL A 40 18.83 -3.95 -0.88
CA VAL A 40 17.85 -2.98 -1.37
C VAL A 40 18.56 -1.74 -1.95
N LEU A 41 19.53 -1.19 -1.22
CA LEU A 41 20.34 -0.06 -1.71
C LEU A 41 21.06 -0.40 -3.02
N ASN A 42 21.70 -1.57 -3.09
CA ASN A 42 22.38 -2.04 -4.30
C ASN A 42 21.41 -2.17 -5.48
N ASP A 43 20.22 -2.72 -5.25
CA ASP A 43 19.20 -2.87 -6.29
C ASP A 43 18.61 -1.53 -6.73
N VAL A 44 18.47 -0.55 -5.84
CA VAL A 44 18.07 0.82 -6.19
C VAL A 44 19.12 1.47 -7.10
N TYR A 45 20.40 1.41 -6.73
CA TYR A 45 21.48 2.01 -7.55
C TYR A 45 21.74 1.27 -8.85
N ALA A 46 21.33 0.01 -8.95
CA ALA A 46 21.43 -0.76 -10.18
C ALA A 46 20.35 -0.38 -11.20
N LEU A 47 19.29 0.35 -10.82
CA LEU A 47 18.20 0.68 -11.72
C LEU A 47 18.70 1.47 -12.94
N VAL A 48 18.27 1.02 -14.13
CA VAL A 48 18.48 1.69 -15.41
C VAL A 48 17.15 1.97 -16.10
N ASP A 49 17.15 2.88 -17.06
CA ASP A 49 16.01 3.07 -17.96
C ASP A 49 15.97 1.97 -19.05
N SER A 50 14.92 1.96 -19.87
CA SER A 50 14.77 1.02 -20.99
C SER A 50 15.86 1.14 -22.08
N GLU A 51 16.67 2.19 -22.05
CA GLU A 51 17.82 2.40 -22.93
C GLU A 51 19.14 2.05 -22.24
N ASN A 52 19.08 1.40 -21.07
CA ASN A 52 20.22 1.00 -20.25
C ASN A 52 21.05 2.20 -19.72
N VAL A 53 20.41 3.35 -19.54
CA VAL A 53 20.99 4.53 -18.87
C VAL A 53 20.71 4.46 -17.38
N ASN A 54 21.75 4.59 -16.55
CA ASN A 54 21.61 4.56 -15.10
C ASN A 54 20.65 5.65 -14.60
N LEU A 55 19.77 5.29 -13.66
CA LEU A 55 18.96 6.29 -12.96
C LEU A 55 19.83 7.17 -12.04
N PHE A 56 20.94 6.61 -11.55
CA PHE A 56 21.87 7.23 -10.63
C PHE A 56 23.31 7.15 -11.16
N ASP A 57 23.96 8.28 -11.38
CA ASP A 57 25.37 8.33 -11.81
C ASP A 57 26.33 7.91 -10.69
N GLN A 58 25.96 8.14 -9.43
CA GLN A 58 26.77 7.84 -8.25
C GLN A 58 25.88 7.62 -7.03
N ARG A 59 26.47 7.05 -5.98
CA ARG A 59 25.82 6.95 -4.66
C ARG A 59 25.60 8.33 -4.05
N ASN A 60 24.57 8.41 -3.21
CA ASN A 60 24.16 9.61 -2.52
C ASN A 60 23.93 9.28 -1.04
N GLU A 61 24.76 9.84 -0.16
CA GLU A 61 24.75 9.55 1.27
C GLU A 61 23.44 9.95 1.96
N ASP A 62 22.75 10.98 1.47
CA ASP A 62 21.45 11.38 2.01
C ASP A 62 20.37 10.38 1.63
N MET A 63 20.36 9.88 0.39
CA MET A 63 19.45 8.82 -0.03
C MET A 63 19.70 7.52 0.75
N ASP A 64 20.97 7.14 0.94
CA ASP A 64 21.35 5.97 1.72
C ASP A 64 20.79 6.06 3.15
N ARG A 65 20.97 7.21 3.81
CA ARG A 65 20.46 7.45 5.16
C ARG A 65 18.93 7.35 5.23
N GLU A 66 18.22 7.95 4.28
CA GLU A 66 16.76 7.93 4.23
C GLU A 66 16.22 6.51 3.97
N LEU A 67 16.83 5.76 3.05
CA LEU A 67 16.45 4.38 2.76
C LEU A 67 16.79 3.42 3.91
N ILE A 68 17.95 3.59 4.57
CA ILE A 68 18.29 2.81 5.76
C ILE A 68 17.26 3.04 6.86
N ALA A 69 16.91 4.31 7.13
CA ALA A 69 15.90 4.66 8.12
C ALA A 69 14.48 4.19 7.76
N LEU A 70 14.20 4.01 6.46
CA LEU A 70 12.91 3.51 5.97
C LEU A 70 12.73 2.02 6.24
N PHE A 71 13.82 1.24 6.17
CA PHE A 71 13.82 -0.20 6.35
C PHE A 71 14.34 -0.67 7.73
N ASP A 72 14.55 0.27 8.65
CA ASP A 72 14.90 -0.01 10.04
C ASP A 72 13.76 -0.75 10.76
N VAL A 73 13.99 -2.02 11.09
CA VAL A 73 13.02 -2.90 11.76
C VAL A 73 12.68 -2.46 13.20
N SER A 74 13.46 -1.57 13.80
CA SER A 74 13.15 -0.99 15.12
C SER A 74 12.03 0.06 15.07
N ILE A 75 11.72 0.57 13.87
CA ILE A 75 10.67 1.56 13.64
C ILE A 75 9.47 0.86 13.00
N LEU A 76 8.31 0.96 13.66
CA LEU A 76 7.07 0.41 13.14
C LEU A 76 6.60 1.22 11.91
N ARG A 77 6.48 0.55 10.76
CA ARG A 77 6.06 1.12 9.48
C ARG A 77 5.28 0.08 8.70
N SER A 78 4.26 0.50 7.96
CA SER A 78 3.57 -0.41 7.05
C SER A 78 4.37 -0.64 5.77
N LYS A 79 4.14 -1.77 5.09
CA LYS A 79 4.78 -2.06 3.81
C LYS A 79 4.38 -1.08 2.72
N LEU A 80 3.15 -0.58 2.78
CA LEU A 80 2.67 0.48 1.91
C LEU A 80 3.47 1.79 2.09
N GLU A 81 3.74 2.19 3.34
CA GLU A 81 4.62 3.35 3.62
C GLU A 81 6.01 3.10 3.03
N GLN A 82 6.61 1.93 3.28
CA GLN A 82 7.93 1.55 2.77
C GLN A 82 7.97 1.63 1.24
N PHE A 83 6.98 1.07 0.55
CA PHE A 83 6.90 1.10 -0.90
C PHE A 83 6.81 2.51 -1.47
N TYR A 84 5.81 3.30 -1.07
CA TYR A 84 5.60 4.61 -1.68
C TYR A 84 6.69 5.62 -1.29
N THR A 85 7.25 5.50 -0.09
CA THR A 85 8.38 6.34 0.34
C THR A 85 9.65 5.99 -0.40
N MET A 86 9.93 4.70 -0.63
CA MET A 86 11.06 4.25 -1.46
C MET A 86 10.95 4.81 -2.88
N LEU A 87 9.78 4.71 -3.52
CA LEU A 87 9.55 5.28 -4.85
C LEU A 87 9.74 6.81 -4.87
N TYR A 88 9.26 7.50 -3.84
CA TYR A 88 9.46 8.95 -3.72
C TYR A 88 10.95 9.31 -3.66
N HIS A 89 11.75 8.58 -2.86
CA HIS A 89 13.19 8.79 -2.78
C HIS A 89 13.89 8.49 -4.11
N ILE A 90 13.56 7.35 -4.76
CA ILE A 90 14.11 7.01 -6.08
C ILE A 90 13.92 8.15 -7.07
N SER A 91 12.69 8.68 -7.18
CA SER A 91 12.42 9.79 -8.08
C SER A 91 13.17 11.08 -7.69
N SER A 92 13.20 11.38 -6.39
CA SER A 92 13.75 12.65 -5.87
C SER A 92 15.27 12.73 -6.01
N PHE A 93 15.96 11.60 -5.85
CA PHE A 93 17.41 11.51 -5.91
C PHE A 93 17.97 11.04 -7.26
N ALA A 94 17.13 10.56 -8.18
CA ALA A 94 17.59 10.13 -9.50
C ALA A 94 18.26 11.29 -10.27
N THR A 95 19.45 11.02 -10.80
CA THR A 95 20.31 12.00 -11.49
C THR A 95 20.20 11.93 -13.01
N ILE A 96 19.56 10.88 -13.55
CA ILE A 96 19.26 10.76 -14.98
C ILE A 96 18.63 12.07 -15.52
N ALA A 97 19.13 12.53 -16.67
CA ALA A 97 18.74 13.81 -17.25
C ALA A 97 17.30 13.83 -17.80
N LYS A 98 16.76 12.66 -18.17
CA LYS A 98 15.40 12.52 -18.69
C LYS A 98 14.38 12.79 -17.59
N ASP A 99 13.35 13.56 -17.92
CA ASP A 99 12.20 13.75 -17.03
C ASP A 99 11.15 12.65 -17.20
N GLU A 100 11.16 11.93 -18.32
CA GLU A 100 10.17 10.90 -18.63
C GLU A 100 10.85 9.69 -19.23
N PHE A 101 10.66 8.53 -18.63
CA PHE A 101 11.30 7.29 -19.06
C PHE A 101 10.62 6.06 -18.46
N THR A 102 10.82 4.92 -19.11
CA THR A 102 10.51 3.60 -18.57
C THR A 102 11.72 3.10 -17.80
N ILE A 103 11.51 2.60 -16.58
CA ILE A 103 12.52 1.91 -15.77
C ILE A 103 12.57 0.45 -16.25
N ASP A 104 13.78 -0.12 -16.30
CA ASP A 104 13.97 -1.53 -16.62
C ASP A 104 13.08 -2.43 -15.74
N ARG A 105 12.34 -3.30 -16.41
CA ARG A 105 11.33 -4.15 -15.80
C ARG A 105 11.96 -5.14 -14.82
N ASP A 106 12.99 -5.85 -15.26
CA ASP A 106 13.51 -6.99 -14.51
C ASP A 106 14.26 -6.53 -13.26
N LEU A 107 14.98 -5.41 -13.35
CA LEU A 107 15.58 -4.76 -12.20
C LEU A 107 14.54 -4.17 -11.25
N THR A 108 13.44 -3.63 -11.78
CA THR A 108 12.32 -3.19 -10.93
C THR A 108 11.72 -4.35 -10.15
N ILE A 109 11.43 -5.48 -10.82
CA ILE A 109 10.92 -6.69 -10.18
C ILE A 109 11.90 -7.17 -9.09
N LYS A 110 13.20 -7.21 -9.41
CA LYS A 110 14.25 -7.59 -8.46
C LYS A 110 14.23 -6.71 -7.21
N LEU A 111 14.13 -5.39 -7.37
CA LEU A 111 14.04 -4.43 -6.25
C LEU A 111 12.78 -4.65 -5.40
N LEU A 112 11.63 -4.87 -6.03
CA LEU A 112 10.37 -5.11 -5.31
C LEU A 112 10.40 -6.40 -4.49
N ILE A 113 11.08 -7.43 -5.01
CA ILE A 113 11.29 -8.70 -4.28
C ILE A 113 12.30 -8.50 -3.14
N SER A 114 13.44 -7.84 -3.38
CA SER A 114 14.49 -7.68 -2.37
C SER A 114 14.07 -6.76 -1.22
N SER A 115 13.29 -5.72 -1.51
CA SER A 115 12.72 -4.81 -0.51
C SER A 115 11.65 -5.46 0.37
N ARG A 116 11.12 -6.64 -0.03
CA ARG A 116 10.02 -7.34 0.67
C ARG A 116 8.87 -6.41 1.01
N VAL A 117 8.60 -5.47 0.11
CA VAL A 117 7.47 -4.56 0.29
C VAL A 117 6.20 -5.33 0.03
N PHE A 118 6.08 -6.19 -0.99
CA PHE A 118 4.89 -7.02 -1.19
C PHE A 118 4.87 -8.30 -0.34
N THR A 119 3.69 -8.65 0.18
CA THR A 119 3.45 -9.90 0.93
C THR A 119 3.49 -11.11 -0.02
N ASP A 120 2.90 -10.99 -1.20
CA ASP A 120 3.01 -11.96 -2.29
C ASP A 120 4.28 -11.68 -3.13
N ARG A 121 5.23 -12.62 -3.12
CA ARG A 121 6.51 -12.51 -3.84
C ARG A 121 6.35 -12.67 -5.36
N ASP A 122 5.26 -13.30 -5.81
CA ASP A 122 4.98 -13.52 -7.22
C ASP A 122 4.20 -12.34 -7.83
N PHE A 123 3.52 -11.54 -7.00
CA PHE A 123 2.76 -10.38 -7.46
C PHE A 123 3.57 -9.43 -8.38
N PRO A 124 4.82 -9.03 -8.05
CA PRO A 124 5.63 -8.19 -8.92
C PRO A 124 5.87 -8.75 -10.33
N GLN A 125 5.80 -10.07 -10.52
CA GLN A 125 5.99 -10.70 -11.84
C GLN A 125 4.92 -10.30 -12.86
N ASN A 126 3.74 -9.87 -12.37
CA ASN A 126 2.67 -9.37 -13.21
C ASN A 126 2.99 -8.02 -13.86
N ILE A 127 4.01 -7.30 -13.39
CA ILE A 127 4.39 -5.99 -13.93
C ILE A 127 5.02 -6.18 -15.32
N SER A 128 4.51 -5.46 -16.31
CA SER A 128 5.03 -5.44 -17.68
C SER A 128 5.85 -4.19 -17.98
N ASN A 129 5.52 -3.06 -17.36
CA ASN A 129 6.20 -1.79 -17.60
C ASN A 129 6.05 -0.85 -16.40
N VAL A 130 7.11 -0.11 -16.06
CA VAL A 130 7.08 0.96 -15.04
C VAL A 130 7.57 2.25 -15.65
N TYR A 131 6.64 3.18 -15.84
CA TYR A 131 6.93 4.51 -16.36
C TYR A 131 7.00 5.53 -15.23
N LEU A 132 8.01 6.39 -15.27
CA LEU A 132 8.22 7.48 -14.33
C LEU A 132 8.25 8.82 -15.09
N SER A 133 7.42 9.76 -14.64
CA SER A 133 7.46 11.17 -15.04
C SER A 133 7.84 12.06 -13.87
N ARG A 134 8.90 12.83 -14.05
CA ARG A 134 9.49 13.78 -13.09
C ARG A 134 9.47 15.22 -13.62
N LYS A 135 8.65 15.50 -14.63
CA LYS A 135 8.37 16.87 -15.12
C LYS A 135 8.11 17.86 -13.98
N ASN A 136 7.45 17.39 -12.93
CA ASN A 136 7.45 18.06 -11.63
C ASN A 136 8.21 17.19 -10.63
N ARG A 137 9.44 17.59 -10.27
CA ARG A 137 10.31 16.81 -9.37
C ARG A 137 9.76 16.68 -7.95
N GLU A 138 8.98 17.66 -7.48
CA GLU A 138 8.32 17.58 -6.17
C GLU A 138 7.10 16.65 -6.19
N LYS A 139 6.55 16.42 -7.39
CA LYS A 139 5.30 15.67 -7.61
C LYS A 139 5.44 14.64 -8.72
N PRO A 140 6.33 13.64 -8.56
CA PRO A 140 6.54 12.65 -9.60
C PRO A 140 5.31 11.77 -9.79
N SER A 141 5.14 11.29 -11.02
CA SER A 141 4.04 10.42 -11.42
C SER A 141 4.58 9.09 -11.87
N TYR A 142 4.01 8.01 -11.33
CA TYR A 142 4.27 6.65 -11.78
C TYR A 142 3.08 6.12 -12.56
N LYS A 143 3.36 5.31 -13.58
CA LYS A 143 2.37 4.48 -14.25
C LYS A 143 2.94 3.07 -14.38
N VAL A 144 2.28 2.12 -13.74
CA VAL A 144 2.66 0.71 -13.74
C VAL A 144 1.65 -0.04 -14.60
N SER A 145 2.15 -0.74 -15.62
CA SER A 145 1.33 -1.59 -16.48
C SER A 145 1.55 -3.05 -16.11
N PHE A 146 0.52 -3.85 -16.30
CA PHE A 146 0.55 -5.28 -16.02
C PHE A 146 0.48 -6.11 -17.31
N SER A 147 0.83 -7.39 -17.21
CA SER A 147 0.73 -8.35 -18.31
C SER A 147 -0.70 -8.79 -18.60
N SER A 148 -1.60 -8.63 -17.64
CA SER A 148 -3.02 -9.02 -17.72
C SER A 148 -3.93 -7.80 -17.63
N GLU A 149 -5.10 -7.88 -18.29
CA GLU A 149 -6.12 -6.81 -18.25
C GLU A 149 -6.71 -6.59 -16.86
N ARG A 150 -6.61 -7.60 -15.99
CA ARG A 150 -7.01 -7.54 -14.58
C ARG A 150 -5.98 -8.29 -13.75
N VAL A 151 -5.48 -7.63 -12.71
CA VAL A 151 -4.59 -8.24 -11.70
C VAL A 151 -5.16 -7.90 -10.33
N GLU A 152 -5.13 -8.86 -9.41
CA GLU A 152 -5.62 -8.68 -8.06
C GLU A 152 -4.49 -8.91 -7.06
N LEU A 153 -4.40 -8.03 -6.07
CA LEU A 153 -3.53 -8.19 -4.91
C LEU A 153 -4.42 -8.33 -3.68
N GLY A 154 -4.41 -9.50 -3.05
CA GLY A 154 -5.11 -9.72 -1.79
C GLY A 154 -4.53 -8.83 -0.69
N LEU A 155 -5.40 -8.37 0.21
CA LEU A 155 -5.03 -7.64 1.43
C LEU A 155 -5.22 -8.57 2.65
N ASN A 156 -4.29 -8.54 3.61
CA ASN A 156 -4.41 -9.19 4.92
C ASN A 156 -4.83 -10.68 4.87
N TYR A 157 -4.21 -11.49 4.02
CA TYR A 157 -4.47 -12.95 3.94
C TYR A 157 -5.95 -13.35 3.78
N GLY A 158 -6.81 -12.45 3.26
CA GLY A 158 -8.24 -12.71 3.09
C GLY A 158 -9.13 -12.37 4.30
N ASP A 159 -8.56 -11.88 5.41
CA ASP A 159 -9.33 -11.35 6.56
C ASP A 159 -9.79 -9.90 6.33
N GLY A 160 -9.23 -9.26 5.30
CA GLY A 160 -9.54 -7.91 4.86
C GLY A 160 -9.21 -6.78 5.85
N TYR A 161 -9.53 -5.55 5.47
CA TYR A 161 -9.36 -4.36 6.31
C TYR A 161 -10.70 -3.96 6.95
N GLY A 162 -10.90 -4.35 8.21
CA GLY A 162 -12.12 -4.20 9.00
C GLY A 162 -12.22 -2.92 9.85
N ILE A 163 -13.09 -1.95 9.52
CA ILE A 163 -13.47 -0.90 10.50
C ILE A 163 -14.83 -1.23 11.11
N ALA A 164 -14.84 -1.76 12.33
CA ALA A 164 -16.04 -1.85 13.15
C ALA A 164 -16.31 -0.51 13.87
N LYS A 165 -16.74 0.53 13.13
CA LYS A 165 -17.28 1.76 13.73
C LYS A 165 -18.80 1.77 13.58
N VAL A 166 -19.51 1.85 14.70
CA VAL A 166 -20.97 2.06 14.75
C VAL A 166 -21.75 0.94 14.05
N GLY A 167 -21.36 -0.33 14.25
CA GLY A 167 -22.09 -1.48 13.72
C GLY A 167 -21.96 -1.70 12.20
N MET A 168 -21.05 -0.99 11.52
CA MET A 168 -20.70 -1.23 10.13
C MET A 168 -19.50 -2.18 10.08
N ASN A 169 -19.60 -3.30 9.35
CA ASN A 169 -18.48 -4.17 9.03
C ASN A 169 -18.00 -3.83 7.62
N GLN A 170 -17.09 -2.87 7.50
CA GLN A 170 -16.44 -2.57 6.23
C GLN A 170 -15.14 -3.36 6.14
N GLU A 171 -14.95 -4.15 5.11
CA GLU A 171 -13.83 -5.07 4.91
C GLU A 171 -13.27 -4.91 3.49
N ALA A 172 -12.07 -4.34 3.33
CA ALA A 172 -11.37 -4.34 2.04
C ALA A 172 -10.57 -5.63 1.86
N GLN A 173 -10.83 -6.40 0.81
CA GLN A 173 -10.28 -7.73 0.58
C GLN A 173 -9.13 -7.74 -0.42
N ALA A 174 -9.18 -6.87 -1.44
CA ALA A 174 -8.17 -6.86 -2.50
C ALA A 174 -8.03 -5.46 -3.13
N LEU A 175 -6.87 -5.22 -3.74
CA LEU A 175 -6.69 -4.19 -4.76
C LEU A 175 -6.87 -4.82 -6.14
N VAL A 176 -7.74 -4.22 -6.94
CA VAL A 176 -8.01 -4.65 -8.32
C VAL A 176 -7.42 -3.63 -9.27
N PHE A 177 -6.48 -4.07 -10.10
CA PHE A 177 -5.81 -3.27 -11.12
C PHE A 177 -6.32 -3.62 -12.51
N TYR A 178 -6.42 -2.61 -13.38
CA TYR A 178 -7.06 -2.76 -14.70
C TYR A 178 -6.11 -2.48 -15.85
N GLY A 179 -5.21 -3.42 -16.12
CA GLY A 179 -4.20 -3.37 -17.18
C GLY A 179 -3.05 -2.39 -16.89
N ALA A 180 -3.35 -1.24 -16.30
CA ALA A 180 -2.38 -0.32 -15.73
C ALA A 180 -3.02 0.49 -14.61
N PHE A 181 -2.18 0.98 -13.69
CA PHE A 181 -2.57 1.99 -12.73
C PHE A 181 -1.53 3.10 -12.68
N SER A 182 -1.96 4.28 -12.28
CA SER A 182 -1.08 5.43 -12.09
C SER A 182 -1.38 6.18 -10.82
N PHE A 183 -0.37 6.84 -10.28
CA PHE A 183 -0.45 7.67 -9.10
C PHE A 183 0.64 8.73 -9.13
N LYS A 184 0.46 9.78 -8.33
CA LYS A 184 1.45 10.80 -8.05
C LYS A 184 1.90 10.70 -6.60
N LEU A 185 3.15 11.08 -6.35
CA LEU A 185 3.72 11.18 -5.01
C LEU A 185 3.99 12.64 -4.68
N ARG A 186 3.95 13.00 -3.41
CA ARG A 186 4.47 14.27 -2.91
C ARG A 186 4.84 14.15 -1.44
N LYS A 187 5.72 15.04 -0.98
CA LYS A 187 5.96 15.24 0.44
C LYS A 187 4.91 16.19 1.03
N LYS A 188 4.43 15.89 2.23
CA LYS A 188 3.50 16.73 2.99
C LYS A 188 3.99 16.84 4.44
N GLY A 189 4.79 17.87 4.71
CA GLY A 189 5.55 17.95 5.95
C GLY A 189 6.61 16.85 5.98
N GLU A 190 6.52 15.94 6.95
CA GLU A 190 7.39 14.75 7.02
C GLU A 190 6.81 13.51 6.34
N ASN A 191 5.54 13.56 5.93
CA ASN A 191 4.80 12.43 5.38
C ASN A 191 4.95 12.33 3.86
N VAL A 192 4.81 11.12 3.33
CA VAL A 192 4.63 10.89 1.89
C VAL A 192 3.15 10.68 1.61
N GLU A 193 2.62 11.36 0.60
CA GLU A 193 1.25 11.15 0.12
C GLU A 193 1.28 10.60 -1.30
N ALA A 194 0.64 9.44 -1.49
CA ALA A 194 0.28 8.92 -2.80
C ALA A 194 -1.13 9.40 -3.15
N TYR A 195 -1.32 10.00 -4.32
CA TYR A 195 -2.57 10.65 -4.71
C TYR A 195 -2.81 10.59 -6.20
N ASP A 196 -4.00 11.01 -6.63
CA ASP A 196 -4.38 11.02 -8.05
C ASP A 196 -4.31 9.61 -8.67
N PHE A 197 -4.80 8.63 -7.90
CA PHE A 197 -4.88 7.26 -8.36
C PHE A 197 -5.86 7.14 -9.54
N ASP A 198 -5.44 6.38 -10.53
CA ASP A 198 -6.25 5.95 -11.66
C ASP A 198 -5.94 4.49 -11.99
N GLY A 199 -6.94 3.73 -12.46
CA GLY A 199 -6.78 2.32 -12.82
C GLY A 199 -6.65 1.31 -11.66
N VAL A 200 -7.01 1.70 -10.43
CA VAL A 200 -7.03 0.82 -9.25
C VAL A 200 -8.28 1.06 -8.39
N ASP A 201 -8.91 0.00 -7.92
CA ASP A 201 -9.99 0.03 -6.94
C ASP A 201 -9.67 -0.87 -5.73
N LEU A 202 -10.17 -0.48 -4.56
CA LEU A 202 -10.32 -1.40 -3.43
C LEU A 202 -11.61 -2.21 -3.64
N TYR A 203 -11.47 -3.52 -3.59
CA TYR A 203 -12.57 -4.48 -3.63
C TYR A 203 -12.80 -5.05 -2.23
N GLY A 204 -14.06 -5.22 -1.83
CA GLY A 204 -14.43 -5.76 -0.53
C GLY A 204 -15.90 -5.55 -0.22
N ASN A 205 -16.27 -5.57 1.05
CA ASN A 205 -17.62 -5.24 1.51
C ASN A 205 -17.58 -3.92 2.28
N PHE A 206 -18.15 -2.84 1.73
CA PHE A 206 -18.06 -1.51 2.37
C PHE A 206 -19.36 -1.05 3.05
N GLY A 207 -20.39 -1.91 3.09
CA GLY A 207 -21.63 -1.69 3.84
C GLY A 207 -22.41 -0.40 3.51
N SER A 208 -23.58 -0.26 4.14
CA SER A 208 -24.55 0.81 3.87
C SER A 208 -24.33 2.09 4.69
N ARG A 209 -24.66 3.26 4.11
CA ARG A 209 -24.85 4.51 4.86
C ARG A 209 -26.33 4.79 5.15
N GLY A 210 -26.76 4.67 6.40
CA GLY A 210 -28.09 5.10 6.87
C GLY A 210 -29.23 4.10 6.63
N PHE A 211 -30.46 4.59 6.43
CA PHE A 211 -31.70 3.80 6.28
C PHE A 211 -31.82 3.05 4.94
N ILE A 212 -30.83 3.14 4.05
CA ILE A 212 -30.84 2.51 2.73
C ILE A 212 -29.68 1.54 2.66
N ASN A 213 -30.00 0.24 2.59
CA ASN A 213 -29.01 -0.81 2.44
C ASN A 213 -28.51 -0.81 1.00
N VAL A 214 -27.25 -0.42 0.80
CA VAL A 214 -26.59 -0.42 -0.51
C VAL A 214 -25.30 -1.18 -0.34
N ASP A 215 -25.23 -2.35 -0.97
CA ASP A 215 -24.01 -3.15 -0.99
C ASP A 215 -23.03 -2.48 -1.97
N ILE A 216 -21.97 -1.89 -1.44
CA ILE A 216 -20.89 -1.26 -2.21
C ILE A 216 -19.68 -2.17 -2.12
N ASN A 217 -19.20 -2.60 -3.28
CA ASN A 217 -18.08 -3.53 -3.38
C ASN A 217 -16.81 -2.88 -3.92
N TYR A 218 -16.93 -1.75 -4.63
CA TYR A 218 -15.78 -1.06 -5.24
C TYR A 218 -15.62 0.37 -4.73
N VAL A 219 -14.45 0.65 -4.16
CA VAL A 219 -14.07 1.97 -3.64
C VAL A 219 -12.81 2.47 -4.34
N ALA A 220 -12.91 3.64 -4.96
CA ALA A 220 -11.77 4.31 -5.58
C ALA A 220 -11.00 5.12 -4.52
N VAL A 221 -9.73 4.77 -4.33
CA VAL A 221 -8.82 5.53 -3.46
C VAL A 221 -8.44 6.84 -4.15
N LYS A 222 -8.53 7.96 -3.44
CA LYS A 222 -8.17 9.30 -3.94
C LYS A 222 -6.79 9.74 -3.50
N SER A 223 -6.49 9.56 -2.22
CA SER A 223 -5.14 9.72 -1.71
C SER A 223 -4.92 8.90 -0.45
N VAL A 224 -3.67 8.57 -0.19
CA VAL A 224 -3.18 7.91 1.01
C VAL A 224 -1.97 8.70 1.49
N GLU A 225 -2.08 9.30 2.67
CA GLU A 225 -0.98 10.01 3.33
C GLU A 225 -0.44 9.13 4.46
N PHE A 226 0.81 8.68 4.31
CA PHE A 226 1.48 7.80 5.26
C PHE A 226 2.13 8.63 6.36
N HIS A 227 1.74 8.38 7.61
CA HIS A 227 2.34 9.08 8.74
C HIS A 227 3.72 8.49 9.02
N LYS A 228 4.75 9.33 8.98
CA LYS A 228 6.15 8.90 9.18
C LYS A 228 6.30 8.10 10.47
N ALA A 229 6.99 6.97 10.37
CA ALA A 229 7.30 6.09 11.51
C ALA A 229 6.02 5.57 12.22
N SER A 230 4.99 5.26 11.44
CA SER A 230 3.72 4.75 11.94
C SER A 230 3.06 3.85 10.90
N GLU A 231 2.30 2.85 11.35
CA GLU A 231 1.43 2.05 10.48
C GLU A 231 0.19 2.83 10.01
N MET A 232 -0.02 4.05 10.53
CA MET A 232 -1.21 4.84 10.29
C MET A 232 -1.10 5.60 8.95
N ALA A 233 -2.17 5.52 8.17
CA ALA A 233 -2.35 6.32 6.97
C ALA A 233 -3.69 7.05 6.99
N LEU A 234 -3.69 8.30 6.50
CA LEU A 234 -4.90 9.05 6.21
C LEU A 234 -5.36 8.73 4.79
N VAL A 235 -6.41 7.92 4.69
CA VAL A 235 -7.01 7.50 3.43
C VAL A 235 -8.16 8.41 3.07
N LYS A 236 -8.17 8.90 1.83
CA LYS A 236 -9.32 9.55 1.20
C LYS A 236 -9.85 8.64 0.11
N ALA A 237 -11.12 8.30 0.18
CA ALA A 237 -11.75 7.37 -0.76
C ALA A 237 -13.14 7.85 -1.16
N LYS A 238 -13.62 7.35 -2.31
CA LYS A 238 -14.98 7.56 -2.80
C LYS A 238 -15.50 6.27 -3.43
N VAL A 239 -16.81 6.12 -3.55
CA VAL A 239 -17.40 5.00 -4.29
C VAL A 239 -16.87 5.01 -5.73
N SER A 240 -16.42 3.86 -6.21
CA SER A 240 -15.89 3.74 -7.56
C SER A 240 -17.00 3.93 -8.60
N ARG A 241 -16.64 4.47 -9.77
CA ARG A 241 -17.59 4.54 -10.89
C ARG A 241 -18.03 3.14 -11.32
N ARG A 242 -17.16 2.14 -11.18
CA ARG A 242 -17.43 0.74 -11.52
C ARG A 242 -18.57 0.12 -10.75
N GLU A 243 -18.78 0.56 -9.51
CA GLU A 243 -19.92 0.13 -8.70
C GLU A 243 -21.23 0.31 -9.48
N PHE A 244 -21.36 1.41 -10.23
CA PHE A 244 -22.56 1.73 -11.02
C PHE A 244 -22.55 1.14 -12.44
N GLU A 245 -21.42 0.63 -12.90
CA GLU A 245 -21.29 -0.03 -14.21
C GLU A 245 -21.57 -1.53 -14.09
N ILE A 246 -21.21 -2.14 -12.96
CA ILE A 246 -21.32 -3.58 -12.69
C ILE A 246 -22.61 -3.89 -11.91
N ASN A 247 -23.00 -3.05 -10.94
CA ASN A 247 -24.15 -3.31 -10.08
C ASN A 247 -25.33 -2.38 -10.42
N ASN A 248 -26.55 -2.92 -10.36
CA ASN A 248 -27.79 -2.17 -10.62
C ASN A 248 -28.13 -1.28 -9.42
N HIS A 249 -27.65 -0.04 -9.43
CA HIS A 249 -27.98 0.98 -8.43
C HIS A 249 -28.92 2.04 -9.00
N THR A 250 -29.66 2.74 -8.13
CA THR A 250 -30.48 3.87 -8.59
C THR A 250 -29.61 5.04 -9.05
N TRP A 251 -30.05 5.75 -10.09
CA TRP A 251 -29.33 6.91 -10.65
C TRP A 251 -29.04 8.01 -9.60
N LEU A 252 -29.91 8.14 -8.58
CA LEU A 252 -29.77 9.08 -7.47
C LEU A 252 -28.59 8.71 -6.55
N LEU A 253 -28.38 7.41 -6.28
CA LEU A 253 -27.21 6.90 -5.55
C LEU A 253 -25.91 7.14 -6.33
N GLY A 254 -25.95 7.01 -7.66
CA GLY A 254 -24.81 7.36 -8.53
C GLY A 254 -24.47 8.84 -8.53
N LEU A 255 -25.44 9.71 -8.23
CA LEU A 255 -25.24 11.15 -8.16
C LEU A 255 -24.68 11.57 -6.79
N VAL A 256 -25.25 11.05 -5.69
CA VAL A 256 -24.82 11.38 -4.31
C VAL A 256 -23.40 10.88 -4.03
N THR A 257 -23.07 9.66 -4.44
CA THR A 257 -21.74 9.07 -4.18
C THR A 257 -20.60 9.74 -4.96
N ARG A 258 -20.90 10.43 -6.07
CA ARG A 258 -19.92 11.26 -6.79
C ARG A 258 -19.43 12.47 -5.97
N PHE A 259 -20.22 12.95 -5.01
CA PHE A 259 -19.92 14.15 -4.22
C PHE A 259 -19.31 13.85 -2.86
N VAL A 260 -19.42 12.63 -2.35
CA VAL A 260 -19.01 12.31 -0.99
C VAL A 260 -17.66 11.58 -1.00
N THR A 261 -16.63 12.30 -0.56
CA THR A 261 -15.30 11.74 -0.29
C THR A 261 -15.14 11.58 1.21
N ASP A 262 -14.94 10.35 1.67
CA ASP A 262 -14.68 10.08 3.08
C ASP A 262 -13.19 10.11 3.37
N LYS A 263 -12.85 10.65 4.54
CA LYS A 263 -11.50 10.66 5.09
C LYS A 263 -11.48 9.78 6.33
N SER A 264 -10.54 8.84 6.39
CA SER A 264 -10.35 7.95 7.54
C SER A 264 -8.87 7.86 7.88
N LEU A 265 -8.54 7.98 9.17
CA LEU A 265 -7.21 7.70 9.68
C LEU A 265 -7.21 6.28 10.23
N GLN A 266 -6.31 5.44 9.72
CA GLN A 266 -6.33 4.02 10.00
C GLN A 266 -4.99 3.33 9.83
N PRO A 267 -4.73 2.20 10.54
CA PRO A 267 -3.61 1.33 10.17
C PRO A 267 -3.84 0.81 8.75
N LEU A 268 -2.83 0.89 7.89
CA LEU A 268 -2.96 0.47 6.49
C LEU A 268 -1.72 -0.30 6.04
N ASP A 269 -1.90 -1.58 5.78
CA ASP A 269 -0.90 -2.49 5.22
C ASP A 269 -1.56 -3.41 4.17
N TRP A 270 -0.76 -4.19 3.41
CA TRP A 270 -1.27 -5.26 2.53
C TRP A 270 -0.97 -6.67 3.06
#